data_AF-A0A2S3X8T2-F1
#
_entry.id   AF-A0A2S3X8T2-F1
#
_cell.length_a   1.000
_cell.length_b   1.000
_cell.length_c   1.000
_cell.angle_alpha   90.00
_cell.angle_beta   90.00
_cell.angle_gamma   90.00
#
_symmetry.space_group_name_H-M   'P 1'
#
loop_
_entity.id
_entity.type
_entity.pdbx_description
1 polymer ?
#
loop_
_entity_poly.entity_id
_entity_poly.type
_entity_poly.pdbx_seq_one_letter_code
_entity_poly.pdbx_strand_id
1 'polypeptide(L)' 'MPFIVINRTNALDPIRTVEYATEAEADAAARNLLSSQPGSEVLTAKLLKRYSAKVEVTEQEAADIAPEAPAEETGQ' A
#
# COMPACT_ATOMS: atom_id res chain seq x y z
N MET A 1 10.05 -8.36 19.21
CA MET A 1 10.40 -8.30 17.77
C MET A 1 9.16 -8.74 17.02
N PRO A 2 8.57 -7.88 16.17
CA PRO A 2 7.27 -8.14 15.57
C PRO A 2 7.34 -9.18 14.44
N PHE A 3 6.17 -9.69 14.07
CA PHE A 3 5.93 -10.60 12.95
C PHE A 3 5.08 -9.91 11.90
N ILE A 4 5.17 -10.35 10.66
CA ILE A 4 4.39 -9.83 9.53
C ILE A 4 3.77 -10.98 8.75
N VAL A 5 2.71 -10.66 8.01
CA VAL A 5 2.08 -11.56 7.06
C VAL A 5 2.31 -11.04 5.65
N ILE A 6 2.73 -11.92 4.74
CA ILE A 6 3.04 -11.59 3.35
C ILE A 6 2.10 -12.40 2.46
N ASN A 7 1.16 -11.71 1.80
CA ASN A 7 0.39 -12.29 0.70
C ASN A 7 1.23 -12.22 -0.58
N ARG A 8 1.78 -13.33 -1.07
CA ARG A 8 2.61 -13.38 -2.28
C ARG A 8 1.81 -13.21 -3.57
N THR A 9 0.52 -13.54 -3.54
CA THR A 9 -0.37 -13.42 -4.69
C THR A 9 -0.80 -11.96 -4.92
N ASN A 10 -0.86 -11.13 -3.86
CA ASN A 10 -1.18 -9.71 -3.97
C ASN A 10 -0.12 -8.82 -3.29
N ALA A 11 0.65 -8.11 -4.10
CA ALA A 11 1.71 -7.21 -3.62
C ALA A 11 1.19 -5.94 -2.95
N LEU A 12 -0.06 -5.55 -3.21
CA LEU A 12 -0.71 -4.34 -2.68
C LEU A 12 -1.63 -4.63 -1.50
N ASP A 13 -1.61 -5.87 -0.99
CA ASP A 13 -2.45 -6.26 0.14
C ASP A 13 -2.11 -5.42 1.38
N PRO A 14 -3.10 -4.75 2.01
CA PRO A 14 -2.85 -3.89 3.17
C PRO A 14 -2.28 -4.64 4.36
N ILE A 15 -2.43 -5.98 4.43
CA ILE A 15 -1.88 -6.79 5.51
C ILE A 15 -0.35 -6.67 5.63
N ARG A 16 0.33 -6.29 4.54
CA ARG A 16 1.79 -6.11 4.50
C ARG A 16 2.30 -4.95 5.35
N THR A 17 1.44 -4.01 5.74
CA THR A 17 1.79 -2.88 6.63
C THR A 17 1.53 -3.18 8.10
N VAL A 18 0.87 -4.31 8.39
CA VAL A 18 0.48 -4.70 9.75
C VAL A 18 1.60 -5.50 10.41
N GLU A 19 1.93 -5.11 11.63
CA GLU A 19 2.91 -5.79 12.46
C GLU A 19 2.22 -6.41 13.68
N TYR A 20 2.51 -7.68 13.91
CA TYR A 20 1.96 -8.47 15.01
C TYR A 20 3.00 -8.62 16.11
N ALA A 21 2.58 -8.59 17.37
CA ALA A 21 3.49 -8.73 18.50
C ALA A 21 4.02 -10.16 18.62
N THR A 22 3.20 -11.16 18.27
CA THR A 22 3.51 -12.58 18.39
C THR A 22 3.34 -13.36 17.08
N GLU A 23 3.99 -14.51 17.00
CA GLU A 23 3.86 -15.44 15.87
C GLU A 23 2.43 -15.96 15.73
N ALA A 24 1.78 -16.29 16.85
CA ALA A 24 0.43 -16.83 16.88
C ALA A 24 -0.61 -15.85 16.31
N GLU A 25 -0.47 -14.56 16.62
CA GLU A 25 -1.34 -13.51 16.06
C GLU A 25 -1.15 -13.38 14.54
N ALA A 26 0.10 -13.42 14.06
CA ALA A 26 0.39 -13.35 12.64
C ALA A 26 -0.12 -14.59 11.88
N ASP A 27 0.04 -15.79 12.45
CA ASP A 27 -0.50 -17.03 11.89
C ASP A 27 -2.04 -17.04 11.85
N ALA A 28 -2.70 -16.56 12.92
CA ALA A 28 -4.15 -16.40 12.92
C ALA A 28 -4.63 -15.44 11.81
N ALA A 29 -3.93 -14.32 11.62
CA ALA A 29 -4.22 -13.38 10.55
C ALA A 29 -3.99 -13.99 9.15
N ALA A 30 -2.92 -14.76 8.97
CA ALA A 30 -2.63 -15.46 7.72
C ALA A 30 -3.74 -16.48 7.38
N ARG A 31 -4.23 -17.25 8.36
CA ARG A 31 -5.34 -18.19 8.18
C ARG A 31 -6.66 -17.49 7.85
N ASN A 32 -6.94 -16.37 8.50
CA ASN A 32 -8.13 -15.57 8.19
C ASN A 32 -8.08 -15.02 6.76
N LEU A 33 -6.91 -14.59 6.30
CA LEU A 33 -6.71 -14.12 4.92
C LEU A 33 -6.89 -15.25 3.92
N LEU A 34 -6.31 -16.42 4.17
CA LEU A 34 -6.51 -17.63 3.34
C LEU A 34 -7.99 -18.06 3.29
N SER A 35 -8.72 -17.91 4.39
CA SER A 35 -10.16 -18.21 4.43
C SER A 35 -10.97 -17.26 3.54
N SER A 36 -10.53 -15.99 3.44
CA SER A 36 -11.17 -14.97 2.60
C SER A 36 -10.70 -15.03 1.14
N GLN A 37 -9.48 -15.50 0.90
CA GLN A 37 -8.84 -15.59 -0.41
C GLN A 37 -8.16 -16.96 -0.56
N PRO A 38 -8.91 -18.02 -0.90
CA PRO A 38 -8.39 -19.40 -0.89
C PRO A 38 -7.28 -19.67 -1.91
N GLY A 39 -7.19 -18.85 -2.97
CA GLY A 39 -6.14 -18.95 -3.99
C GLY A 39 -4.86 -18.17 -3.66
N SER A 40 -4.80 -17.51 -2.50
CA SER A 40 -3.65 -16.70 -2.10
C SER A 40 -2.55 -17.55 -1.45
N GLU A 41 -1.30 -17.31 -1.84
CA GLU A 41 -0.13 -17.88 -1.18
C GLU A 41 0.32 -16.92 -0.07
N VAL A 42 0.24 -17.35 1.20
CA VAL A 42 0.46 -16.50 2.37
C VAL A 42 1.58 -17.05 3.23
N LEU A 43 2.50 -16.17 3.67
CA LEU A 43 3.62 -16.51 4.53
C LEU A 43 3.61 -15.67 5.80
N THR A 44 4.00 -16.29 6.91
CA THR A 44 4.28 -15.59 8.17
C THR A 44 5.79 -15.44 8.33
N ALA A 45 6.28 -14.24 8.65
CA ALA A 45 7.71 -13.97 8.78
C ALA A 45 8.01 -13.15 10.03
N LYS A 46 9.19 -13.38 10.62
CA LYS A 46 9.71 -12.57 11.74
C LYS A 46 10.46 -11.36 11.20
N LEU A 47 10.14 -10.17 11.71
CA LEU A 47 10.83 -8.95 11.32
C LEU A 47 12.20 -8.87 11.99
N LEU A 48 13.26 -8.80 11.19
CA LEU A 48 14.65 -8.74 11.68
C LEU A 48 15.19 -7.31 11.80
N LYS A 49 14.92 -6.45 10.81
CA LYS A 49 15.39 -5.08 10.74
C LYS A 49 14.34 -4.21 10.06
N ARG A 50 14.26 -2.95 10.49
CA ARG A 50 13.49 -1.89 9.81
C ARG A 50 14.46 -0.83 9.33
N TYR A 51 14.35 -0.46 8.06
CA TYR A 51 15.09 0.63 7.46
C TYR A 51 14.10 1.73 7.10
N SER A 52 14.44 2.98 7.39
CA SER A 52 13.63 4.14 7.06
C SER A 52 14.53 5.25 6.53
N ALA A 53 14.14 5.88 5.43
CA ALA A 53 14.80 7.08 4.91
C ALA A 53 14.10 8.33 5.44
N LYS A 54 14.85 9.42 5.59
CA LYS A 54 14.29 10.77 5.75
C LYS A 54 14.28 11.44 4.38
N VAL A 55 13.15 11.99 3.99
CA VAL A 55 12.98 12.73 2.73
C VAL A 55 12.54 14.14 3.09
N GLU A 56 13.19 15.14 2.48
CA GLU A 56 12.76 16.53 2.55
C GLU A 56 11.78 16.78 1.41
N VAL A 57 10.61 17.37 1.73
CA VAL A 57 9.55 17.65 0.75
C VAL A 57 9.59 19.15 0.46
N THR A 58 9.84 19.51 -0.79
CA THR A 58 9.75 20.89 -1.29
C THR A 58 8.49 21.05 -2.12
N GLU A 59 7.72 22.10 -1.84
CA GLU A 59 6.54 22.47 -2.63
C GLU A 59 6.91 23.57 -3.63
N GLN A 60 6.42 23.44 -4.85
CA GLN A 60 6.46 24.48 -5.86
C GLN A 60 5.02 24.75 -6.29
N GLU A 61 4.60 26.00 -6.21
CA GLU A 61 3.26 26.41 -6.63
C GLU A 61 3.07 26.10 -8.12
N ALA A 62 1.95 25.44 -8.45
CA ALA A 62 1.62 25.12 -9.84
C ALA A 62 1.34 26.42 -10.61
N ALA A 63 1.76 26.47 -11.88
CA ALA A 63 1.40 27.61 -12.73
C ALA A 63 -0.12 27.72 -12.85
N ASP A 64 -0.64 28.93 -12.67
CA ASP A 64 -2.06 29.24 -12.80
C ASP A 64 -2.52 28.82 -14.21
N ILE A 65 -3.49 27.91 -14.26
CA ILE A 65 -4.11 27.49 -15.53
C ILE A 65 -5.05 28.62 -15.92
N ALA A 66 -4.56 29.54 -16.77
CA ALA A 66 -5.42 30.55 -17.37
C ALA A 66 -6.59 29.83 -18.06
N PRO A 67 -7.85 30.18 -17.75
CA PRO A 67 -9.01 29.55 -18.35
C PRO A 67 -8.92 29.71 -19.88
N GLU A 68 -9.01 28.59 -20.60
CA GLU A 68 -9.04 28.58 -22.06
C GLU A 68 -10.22 29.45 -22.52
N ALA A 69 -9.92 30.47 -23.34
CA ALA A 69 -10.95 31.33 -23.91
C ALA A 69 -11.91 30.45 -24.73
N PRO A 70 -13.24 30.64 -24.58
CA PRO A 70 -14.20 29.80 -25.29
C PRO A 70 -13.94 29.89 -26.80
N ALA A 71 -13.77 28.73 -27.43
CA ALA A 71 -13.64 28.64 -28.87
C ALA A 71 -14.84 29.32 -29.53
N GLU A 72 -14.57 30.30 -30.39
CA GLU A 72 -15.60 30.88 -31.26
C GLU A 72 -16.12 29.76 -32.16
N GLU A 73 -17.33 29.28 -31.85
CA GLU A 73 -18.13 28.41 -32.69
C GLU A 73 -18.49 29.19 -33.97
N THR A 74 -17.59 29.18 -34.96
CA THR A 74 -17.90 29.64 -36.31
C THR A 74 -18.74 28.55 -36.96
N GLY A 75 -20.05 28.74 -36.87
CA GLY A 75 -21.04 27.88 -37.48
C GLY A 75 -21.00 27.89 -39.01
N GLN A 76 -21.45 26.73 -39.52
CA GLN A 76 -22.15 26.48 -40.79
C GLN A 76 -21.32 26.32 -42.07
#